data_AF-A0A832CL18-F1
#
_entry.id   AF-A0A832CL18-F1
#
_cell.length_a   1.000
_cell.length_b   1.000
_cell.length_c   1.000
_cell.angle_alpha   90.00
_cell.angle_beta   90.00
_cell.angle_gamma   90.00
#
_symmetry.space_group_name_H-M   'P 1'
#
loop_
_entity.id
_entity.type
_entity.pdbx_description
1 polymer ?
#
loop_
_entity_poly.entity_id
_entity_poly.type
_entity_poly.pdbx_seq_one_letter_code
_entity_poly.pdbx_strand_id
1 'polypeptide(L)'
;MIFCRNLLIYLNEKARKILIFNLKKLLKHNGILFVGDSELNYFLNNGFDKIDNITSTACVPSFKEKSKKTILINKQIKEEIKKDNLVINLSVDSENKTKEKSNFEVELQNLISLNHLDKAELICRENINKNKLEWKNYFWLGFIFFIKEDYNKSKDYFLKALFLNPLEYDTLIYLSLIENKEGNLEKSDLYRKRAKKIYEDNYK
;
A
#
# COMPACT_ATOMS: atom_id res chain seq x y z
N MET A 1 -15.12 6.08 -8.19
CA MET A 1 -15.77 4.77 -8.35
C MET A 1 -14.94 3.77 -7.57
N ILE A 2 -15.54 3.07 -6.62
CA ILE A 2 -14.92 1.94 -5.90
C ILE A 2 -15.93 0.79 -5.97
N PHE A 3 -15.45 -0.44 -6.16
CA PHE A 3 -16.26 -1.65 -6.12
C PHE A 3 -15.91 -2.46 -4.88
N CYS A 4 -16.93 -2.84 -4.11
CA CYS A 4 -16.82 -3.49 -2.81
C CYS A 4 -17.98 -4.49 -2.66
N ARG A 5 -17.95 -5.59 -3.42
CA ARG A 5 -18.93 -6.69 -3.29
C ARG A 5 -18.34 -7.81 -2.45
N ASN A 6 -19.10 -8.27 -1.45
CA ASN A 6 -18.78 -9.36 -0.52
C ASN A 6 -17.47 -9.16 0.25
N LEU A 7 -17.09 -7.92 0.58
CA LEU A 7 -15.92 -7.65 1.41
C LEU A 7 -16.26 -7.70 2.90
N LEU A 8 -17.45 -7.22 3.30
CA LEU A 8 -17.83 -7.10 4.71
C LEU A 8 -17.96 -8.45 5.43
N ILE A 9 -18.26 -9.54 4.70
CA ILE A 9 -18.38 -10.89 5.26
C ILE A 9 -17.04 -11.47 5.76
N TYR A 10 -15.91 -11.00 5.23
CA TYR A 10 -14.57 -11.43 5.64
C TYR A 10 -13.94 -10.53 6.72
N LEU A 11 -14.62 -9.45 7.13
CA LEU A 11 -14.09 -8.45 8.04
C LEU A 11 -14.78 -8.47 9.41
N ASN A 12 -13.98 -8.47 10.48
CA ASN A 12 -14.47 -8.24 11.84
C ASN A 12 -14.89 -6.78 12.07
N GLU A 13 -15.63 -6.51 13.15
CA GLU A 13 -16.15 -5.16 13.46
C GLU A 13 -15.09 -4.05 13.55
N LYS A 14 -13.88 -4.35 14.02
CA LYS A 14 -12.79 -3.35 14.05
C LYS A 14 -12.33 -3.00 12.64
N ALA A 15 -12.15 -4.02 11.80
CA ALA A 15 -11.76 -3.84 10.40
C ALA A 15 -12.86 -3.17 9.56
N ARG A 16 -14.15 -3.51 9.77
CA ARG A 16 -15.28 -2.83 9.10
C ARG A 16 -15.34 -1.34 9.43
N LYS A 17 -15.07 -0.93 10.68
CA LYS A 17 -15.00 0.49 11.08
C LYS A 17 -13.82 1.23 10.42
N ILE A 18 -12.64 0.59 10.34
CA ILE A 18 -11.47 1.14 9.64
C ILE A 18 -11.74 1.27 8.13
N LEU A 19 -12.40 0.28 7.52
CA LEU A 19 -12.82 0.31 6.12
C LEU A 19 -13.75 1.50 5.84
N ILE A 20 -14.80 1.70 6.66
CA ILE A 20 -15.72 2.85 6.53
C ILE A 20 -14.96 4.18 6.60
N PHE A 21 -14.05 4.35 7.56
CA PHE A 21 -13.25 5.57 7.69
C PHE A 21 -12.36 5.81 6.45
N ASN A 22 -11.65 4.78 5.99
CA ASN A 22 -10.78 4.88 4.83
C ASN A 22 -11.56 5.14 3.53
N LEU A 23 -12.70 4.48 3.32
CA LEU A 23 -13.55 4.73 2.15
C LEU A 23 -14.07 6.17 2.11
N LYS A 24 -14.52 6.73 3.25
CA LYS A 24 -14.93 8.14 3.31
C LYS A 24 -13.78 9.14 3.09
N LYS A 25 -12.54 8.76 3.42
CA LYS A 25 -11.34 9.57 3.14
C LYS A 25 -10.89 9.50 1.67
N LEU A 26 -11.07 8.34 1.02
CA LEU A 26 -10.58 8.08 -0.34
C LEU A 26 -11.61 8.40 -1.44
N LEU A 27 -12.91 8.42 -1.12
CA LEU A 27 -13.96 8.87 -2.02
C LEU A 27 -14.00 10.40 -2.04
N LYS A 28 -13.90 10.98 -3.25
CA LYS A 28 -14.22 12.40 -3.50
C LYS A 28 -15.68 12.70 -3.11
N HIS A 29 -16.05 13.96 -2.95
CA HIS A 29 -17.40 14.36 -2.52
C HIS A 29 -18.55 13.69 -3.30
N ASN A 30 -18.41 13.56 -4.63
CA ASN A 30 -19.40 12.89 -5.50
C ASN A 30 -18.95 11.45 -5.86
N GLY A 31 -18.19 10.81 -4.99
CA GLY A 31 -17.54 9.52 -5.23
C GLY A 31 -18.46 8.34 -5.02
N ILE A 32 -18.94 7.74 -6.12
CA ILE A 32 -19.81 6.56 -6.06
C ILE A 32 -19.04 5.31 -5.60
N LEU A 33 -19.62 4.59 -4.64
CA LEU A 33 -19.23 3.28 -4.14
C LEU A 33 -20.29 2.25 -4.56
N PHE A 34 -19.87 1.17 -5.20
CA PHE A 34 -20.72 0.06 -5.64
C PHE A 34 -20.53 -1.13 -4.70
N VAL A 35 -21.63 -1.73 -4.23
CA VAL A 35 -21.65 -2.66 -3.10
C VAL A 35 -22.48 -3.92 -3.38
N GLY A 36 -22.29 -4.98 -2.60
CA GLY A 36 -23.25 -6.08 -2.56
C GLY A 36 -24.59 -5.63 -1.95
N ASP A 37 -25.68 -6.24 -2.38
CA ASP A 37 -27.04 -5.96 -1.92
C ASP A 37 -27.18 -6.22 -0.40
N SER A 38 -26.52 -7.27 0.09
CA SER A 38 -26.36 -7.63 1.50
C SER A 38 -25.50 -6.65 2.31
N GLU A 39 -24.69 -5.82 1.65
CA GLU A 39 -23.76 -4.89 2.27
C GLU A 39 -24.28 -3.45 2.30
N LEU A 40 -25.18 -3.10 1.38
CA LEU A 40 -25.73 -1.75 1.24
C LEU A 40 -26.25 -1.20 2.57
N ASN A 41 -27.08 -1.96 3.30
CA ASN A 41 -27.62 -1.55 4.60
C ASN A 41 -26.53 -1.26 5.65
N TYR A 42 -25.38 -1.94 5.61
CA TYR A 42 -24.26 -1.63 6.50
C TYR A 42 -23.64 -0.27 6.16
N PHE A 43 -23.46 0.03 4.87
CA PHE A 43 -22.95 1.34 4.42
C PHE A 43 -23.94 2.47 4.76
N LEU A 44 -25.24 2.28 4.54
CA LEU A 44 -26.27 3.27 4.87
C LEU A 44 -26.25 3.62 6.36
N ASN A 45 -26.29 2.60 7.23
CA ASN A 45 -26.22 2.79 8.69
C ASN A 45 -24.90 3.42 9.17
N ASN A 46 -23.84 3.35 8.37
CA ASN A 46 -22.55 3.99 8.64
C ASN A 46 -22.38 5.36 7.93
N GLY A 47 -23.47 5.97 7.46
CA GLY A 47 -23.48 7.32 6.89
C GLY A 47 -22.96 7.37 5.45
N PHE A 48 -23.47 6.48 4.61
CA PHE A 48 -23.56 6.64 3.17
C PHE A 48 -25.03 6.83 2.80
N ASP A 49 -25.32 7.51 1.70
CA ASP A 49 -26.68 7.67 1.18
C ASP A 49 -26.83 6.84 -0.11
N LYS A 50 -27.99 6.20 -0.30
CA LYS A 50 -28.26 5.33 -1.47
C LYS A 50 -28.38 6.18 -2.74
N ILE A 51 -28.00 5.63 -3.89
CA ILE A 51 -28.38 6.17 -5.19
C ILE A 51 -29.46 5.27 -5.81
N ASP A 52 -30.64 5.83 -6.04
CA ASP A 52 -31.77 5.11 -6.65
C ASP A 52 -31.77 5.14 -8.19
N ASN A 53 -31.05 6.09 -8.80
CA ASN A 53 -31.02 6.31 -10.26
C ASN A 53 -30.00 5.41 -11.01
N ILE A 54 -29.61 4.25 -10.47
CA ILE A 54 -28.64 3.33 -11.07
C ILE A 54 -29.18 1.89 -10.97
N THR A 55 -29.03 1.11 -12.05
CA THR A 55 -29.48 -0.30 -12.16
C THR A 55 -28.69 -1.31 -11.31
N SER A 56 -27.83 -0.85 -10.41
CA SER A 56 -26.98 -1.67 -9.54
C SER A 56 -26.77 -0.99 -8.19
N THR A 57 -26.62 -1.77 -7.14
CA THR A 57 -26.54 -1.27 -5.75
C THR A 57 -25.32 -0.39 -5.51
N ALA A 58 -25.58 0.90 -5.34
CA ALA A 58 -24.58 1.94 -5.16
C ALA A 58 -24.99 2.98 -4.10
N CYS A 59 -23.98 3.62 -3.51
CA CYS A 59 -24.12 4.68 -2.51
C CYS A 59 -23.00 5.73 -2.62
N VAL A 60 -23.18 6.86 -1.95
CA VAL A 60 -22.20 7.95 -1.82
C VAL A 60 -21.96 8.30 -0.35
N PRO A 61 -20.80 8.85 0.06
CA PRO A 61 -20.57 9.24 1.45
C PRO A 61 -21.55 10.35 1.87
N SER A 62 -22.21 10.18 3.01
CA SER A 62 -23.16 11.19 3.53
C SER A 62 -22.40 12.36 4.16
N PHE A 63 -22.19 13.42 3.37
CA PHE A 63 -21.55 14.67 3.81
C PHE A 63 -22.53 15.57 4.56
N LYS A 64 -23.00 15.12 5.73
CA LYS A 64 -23.74 15.99 6.67
C LYS A 64 -22.77 17.02 7.24
N GLU A 65 -22.95 18.29 6.85
CA GLU A 65 -22.18 19.41 7.39
C GLU A 65 -22.30 19.44 8.91
N LYS A 66 -21.15 19.43 9.60
CA LYS A 66 -21.14 19.50 11.07
C LYS A 66 -21.34 20.93 11.53
N SER A 67 -22.60 21.28 11.78
CA SER A 67 -22.95 22.40 12.64
C SER A 67 -22.25 22.27 14.01
N LYS A 68 -21.91 23.42 14.61
CA LYS A 68 -20.92 23.53 15.69
C LYS A 68 -21.32 22.74 16.95
N LYS A 69 -20.35 22.01 17.53
CA LYS A 69 -20.23 21.86 18.98
C LYS A 69 -18.76 21.80 19.41
N THR A 70 -18.42 22.60 20.41
CA THR A 70 -17.05 22.86 20.88
C THR A 70 -16.71 22.03 22.11
N ILE A 71 -15.50 21.49 22.16
CA ILE A 71 -14.60 21.19 23.31
C ILE A 71 -13.33 20.66 22.60
N LEU A 72 -12.22 21.39 22.45
CA LEU A 72 -11.39 22.17 23.40
C LEU A 72 -10.63 21.29 24.40
N ILE A 73 -9.43 20.86 23.99
CA ILE A 73 -8.24 20.66 24.82
C ILE A 73 -7.02 21.07 23.97
N ASN A 74 -5.97 21.57 24.63
CA ASN A 74 -4.82 22.30 24.06
C ASN A 74 -4.01 21.50 23.02
N LYS A 75 -3.39 22.08 21.98
CA LYS A 75 -2.58 23.31 21.82
C LYS A 75 -1.16 23.17 22.40
N GLN A 76 -0.18 23.72 21.67
CA GLN A 76 1.29 23.55 21.77
C GLN A 76 1.77 22.22 21.14
N ILE A 77 2.82 22.17 20.31
CA ILE A 77 3.73 23.22 19.81
C ILE A 77 3.62 23.34 18.28
N LYS A 78 3.83 24.55 17.76
CA LYS A 78 4.02 24.92 16.36
C LYS A 78 5.10 26.03 16.33
N GLU A 79 5.66 26.33 15.15
CA GLU A 79 6.89 27.13 14.91
C GLU A 79 8.17 26.27 15.03
N GLU A 80 9.05 26.20 14.02
CA GLU A 80 8.83 26.44 12.57
C GLU A 80 9.66 25.38 11.78
N ILE A 81 10.64 25.58 10.87
CA ILE A 81 11.22 26.73 10.17
C ILE A 81 11.47 26.31 8.71
N LYS A 82 10.89 27.02 7.75
CA LYS A 82 11.27 26.92 6.32
C LYS A 82 12.57 27.66 6.01
N LYS A 83 13.47 27.05 5.24
CA LYS A 83 14.07 27.63 4.01
C LYS A 83 14.93 26.65 3.19
N ASP A 84 14.68 26.69 1.87
CA ASP A 84 15.61 26.63 0.73
C ASP A 84 16.59 25.43 0.52
N ASN A 85 16.12 24.51 -0.34
CA ASN A 85 16.74 24.09 -1.61
C ASN A 85 18.13 23.38 -1.71
N LEU A 86 18.05 22.17 -2.27
CA LEU A 86 18.86 21.66 -3.41
C LEU A 86 20.40 21.59 -3.29
N VAL A 87 20.90 20.44 -2.82
CA VAL A 87 21.96 19.68 -3.52
C VAL A 87 21.59 18.19 -3.49
N ILE A 88 21.70 17.49 -4.63
CA ILE A 88 21.69 16.03 -4.68
C ILE A 88 23.12 15.55 -4.47
N ASN A 89 23.38 14.70 -3.48
CA ASN A 89 24.63 13.94 -3.38
C ASN A 89 24.46 12.66 -2.56
N LEU A 90 25.30 11.66 -2.83
CA LEU A 90 25.32 10.39 -2.12
C LEU A 90 26.17 10.52 -0.85
N SER A 91 25.53 10.48 0.32
CA SER A 91 26.24 10.32 1.60
C SER A 91 25.38 9.62 2.66
N VAL A 92 25.83 8.41 3.00
CA VAL A 92 25.84 7.73 4.30
C VAL A 92 25.34 8.53 5.53
N ASP A 93 24.55 7.85 6.37
CA ASP A 93 24.19 8.11 7.79
C ASP A 93 23.50 9.45 8.13
N SER A 94 22.19 9.45 8.46
CA SER A 94 21.53 9.10 9.75
C SER A 94 21.68 10.21 10.81
N GLU A 95 20.61 10.70 11.45
CA GLU A 95 19.88 10.10 12.59
C GLU A 95 18.54 10.86 12.83
N ASN A 96 17.55 10.47 13.66
CA ASN A 96 17.48 9.36 14.61
C ASN A 96 16.05 8.74 14.65
N LYS A 97 15.93 7.46 14.26
CA LYS A 97 14.80 6.55 14.56
C LYS A 97 15.31 5.11 14.36
N THR A 98 16.36 4.80 15.09
CA THR A 98 17.44 3.92 14.63
C THR A 98 17.76 2.85 15.68
N LYS A 99 17.60 1.57 15.32
CA LYS A 99 18.42 0.44 15.86
C LYS A 99 18.19 -0.91 15.18
N GLU A 100 17.00 -1.19 14.62
CA GLU A 100 16.75 -2.47 13.93
C GLU A 100 16.68 -2.37 12.39
N LYS A 101 16.32 -1.19 11.85
CA LYS A 101 16.07 -1.00 10.41
C LYS A 101 17.35 -1.03 9.53
N SER A 102 18.54 -1.12 10.12
CA SER A 102 19.82 -1.00 9.41
C SER A 102 20.52 -2.34 9.13
N ASN A 103 20.41 -3.35 10.01
CA ASN A 103 21.26 -4.54 9.91
C ASN A 103 20.79 -5.52 8.82
N PHE A 104 19.51 -5.92 8.85
CA PHE A 104 18.97 -6.97 7.97
C PHE A 104 18.97 -6.58 6.48
N GLU A 105 18.64 -5.33 6.14
CA GLU A 105 18.59 -4.89 4.73
C GLU A 105 20.00 -4.78 4.13
N VAL A 106 20.99 -4.36 4.92
CA VAL A 106 22.41 -4.33 4.51
C VAL A 106 23.00 -5.73 4.43
N GLU A 107 22.67 -6.62 5.37
CA GLU A 107 23.06 -8.03 5.34
C GLU A 107 22.55 -8.74 4.08
N LEU A 108 21.28 -8.53 3.70
CA LEU A 108 20.73 -9.06 2.46
C LEU A 108 21.41 -8.49 1.22
N GLN A 109 21.64 -7.17 1.17
CA GLN A 109 22.34 -6.54 0.03
C GLN A 109 23.76 -7.10 -0.14
N ASN A 110 24.49 -7.33 0.96
CA ASN A 110 25.81 -7.96 0.95
C ASN A 110 25.76 -9.44 0.53
N LEU A 111 24.78 -10.21 1.00
CA LEU A 111 24.62 -11.60 0.57
C LEU A 111 24.24 -11.71 -0.91
N ILE A 112 23.42 -10.79 -1.41
CA ILE A 112 23.01 -10.77 -2.83
C ILE A 112 24.18 -10.32 -3.73
N SER A 113 24.97 -9.32 -3.34
CA SER A 113 26.15 -8.88 -4.11
C SER A 113 27.27 -9.94 -4.13
N LEU A 114 27.38 -10.76 -3.09
CA LEU A 114 28.24 -11.95 -3.03
C LEU A 114 27.62 -13.20 -3.67
N ASN A 115 26.47 -13.07 -4.34
CA ASN A 115 25.70 -14.16 -4.97
C ASN A 115 25.35 -15.33 -4.02
N HIS A 116 25.29 -15.08 -2.71
CA HIS A 116 24.88 -16.03 -1.67
C HIS A 116 23.34 -16.09 -1.54
N LEU A 117 22.67 -16.28 -2.67
CA LEU A 117 21.21 -16.15 -2.80
C LEU A 117 20.43 -17.11 -1.88
N ASP A 118 20.96 -18.31 -1.61
CA ASP A 118 20.31 -19.29 -0.72
C ASP A 118 20.38 -18.90 0.76
N LYS A 119 21.47 -18.23 1.18
CA LYS A 119 21.58 -17.66 2.54
C LYS A 119 20.62 -16.48 2.69
N ALA A 120 20.57 -15.60 1.70
CA ALA A 120 19.63 -14.48 1.66
C ALA A 120 18.17 -14.97 1.71
N GLU A 121 17.84 -16.04 0.97
CA GLU A 121 16.52 -16.67 0.98
C GLU A 121 16.17 -17.23 2.36
N LEU A 122 17.10 -17.94 3.02
CA LEU A 122 16.90 -18.51 4.35
C LEU A 122 16.57 -17.42 5.39
N ILE A 123 17.35 -16.35 5.46
CA ILE A 123 17.13 -15.25 6.43
C ILE A 123 15.79 -14.57 6.19
N CYS A 124 15.39 -14.34 4.92
CA CYS A 124 14.07 -13.81 4.60
C CYS A 124 12.94 -14.75 5.08
N ARG A 125 13.07 -16.07 4.90
CA ARG A 125 12.09 -17.07 5.34
C ARG A 125 11.98 -17.12 6.88
N GLU A 126 13.11 -17.06 7.59
CA GLU A 126 13.11 -16.95 9.05
C GLU A 126 12.42 -15.68 9.53
N ASN A 127 12.67 -14.55 8.88
CA ASN A 127 12.07 -13.27 9.27
C ASN A 127 10.57 -13.21 8.94
N ILE A 128 10.08 -13.93 7.91
CA ILE A 128 8.64 -14.18 7.72
C ILE A 128 8.06 -15.02 8.87
N ASN A 129 8.77 -16.05 9.33
CA ASN A 129 8.30 -16.87 10.46
C ASN A 129 8.20 -16.04 11.77
N LYS A 130 9.13 -15.10 11.98
CA LYS A 130 9.11 -14.14 13.10
C LYS A 130 8.00 -13.07 12.94
N ASN A 131 7.86 -12.48 11.75
CA ASN A 131 6.85 -11.46 11.43
C ASN A 131 6.27 -11.65 10.02
N LYS A 132 5.06 -12.21 9.96
CA LYS A 132 4.31 -12.50 8.72
C LYS A 132 3.65 -11.28 8.06
N LEU A 133 3.68 -10.11 8.71
CA LEU A 133 3.07 -8.88 8.19
C LEU A 133 4.10 -7.90 7.61
N GLU A 134 5.39 -8.18 7.76
CA GLU A 134 6.46 -7.35 7.22
C GLU A 134 6.63 -7.58 5.71
N TRP A 135 6.11 -6.64 4.92
CA TRP A 135 6.10 -6.72 3.45
C TRP A 135 7.51 -6.82 2.86
N LYS A 136 8.53 -6.22 3.52
CA LYS A 136 9.91 -6.23 3.04
C LYS A 136 10.48 -7.62 2.87
N ASN A 137 10.14 -8.56 3.75
CA ASN A 137 10.63 -9.93 3.65
C ASN A 137 10.11 -10.63 2.37
N TYR A 138 8.89 -10.31 1.96
CA TYR A 138 8.30 -10.81 0.71
C TYR A 138 8.89 -10.11 -0.51
N PHE A 139 9.16 -8.80 -0.43
CA PHE A 139 9.86 -8.07 -1.49
C PHE A 139 11.27 -8.64 -1.76
N TRP A 140 12.06 -8.85 -0.71
CA TRP A 140 13.41 -9.42 -0.84
C TRP A 140 13.39 -10.85 -1.39
N LEU A 141 12.43 -11.71 -1.00
CA LEU A 141 12.24 -13.00 -1.67
C LEU A 141 11.87 -12.85 -3.15
N GLY A 142 11.00 -11.91 -3.50
CA GLY A 142 10.65 -11.60 -4.89
C GLY A 142 11.89 -11.23 -5.71
N PHE A 143 12.76 -10.40 -5.15
CA PHE A 143 14.02 -9.95 -5.77
C PHE A 143 15.07 -11.07 -5.86
N ILE A 144 15.23 -11.90 -4.82
CA ILE A 144 16.11 -13.08 -4.86
C ILE A 144 15.66 -14.06 -5.95
N PHE A 145 14.35 -14.33 -6.06
CA PHE A 145 13.83 -15.18 -7.15
C PHE A 145 13.89 -14.52 -8.53
N PHE A 146 13.86 -13.19 -8.61
CA PHE A 146 14.11 -12.46 -9.87
C PHE A 146 15.54 -12.66 -10.37
N ILE A 147 16.53 -12.63 -9.47
CA ILE A 147 17.95 -12.89 -9.78
C ILE A 147 18.19 -14.38 -10.11
N LYS A 148 17.49 -15.30 -9.43
CA LYS A 148 17.48 -16.74 -9.77
C LYS A 148 16.72 -17.07 -11.08
N GLU A 149 16.23 -16.07 -11.81
CA GLU A 149 15.35 -16.17 -12.99
C GLU A 149 14.03 -16.98 -12.81
N ASP A 150 13.65 -17.31 -11.57
CA ASP A 150 12.36 -17.95 -11.27
C ASP A 150 11.27 -16.87 -11.19
N TYR A 151 10.89 -16.38 -12.36
CA TYR A 151 9.91 -15.30 -12.50
C TYR A 151 8.52 -15.67 -11.97
N ASN A 152 8.19 -16.96 -11.91
CA ASN A 152 6.95 -17.44 -11.32
C ASN A 152 6.95 -17.25 -9.80
N LYS A 153 7.95 -17.78 -9.07
CA LYS A 153 8.09 -17.52 -7.63
C LYS A 153 8.29 -16.03 -7.35
N SER A 154 9.05 -15.32 -8.18
CA SER A 154 9.31 -13.89 -8.06
C SER A 154 8.01 -13.07 -8.07
N LYS A 155 7.14 -13.24 -9.08
CA LYS A 155 5.79 -12.64 -9.11
C LYS A 155 4.99 -12.99 -7.85
N ASP A 156 5.01 -14.25 -7.45
CA ASP A 156 4.27 -14.76 -6.31
C ASP A 156 4.66 -14.07 -4.99
N TYR A 157 5.93 -13.72 -4.81
CA TYR A 157 6.42 -12.98 -3.64
C TYR A 157 6.23 -11.46 -3.76
N PHE A 158 6.43 -10.88 -4.96
CA PHE A 158 6.12 -9.48 -5.20
C PHE A 158 4.62 -9.15 -5.06
N LEU A 159 3.73 -10.03 -5.48
CA LEU A 159 2.27 -9.86 -5.28
C LEU A 159 1.90 -9.91 -3.78
N LYS A 160 2.58 -10.73 -2.97
CA LYS A 160 2.42 -10.76 -1.50
C LYS A 160 2.95 -9.46 -0.87
N ALA A 161 4.09 -8.95 -1.33
CA ALA A 161 4.61 -7.65 -0.90
C ALA A 161 3.64 -6.50 -1.26
N LEU A 162 3.11 -6.47 -2.48
CA LEU A 162 2.16 -5.45 -2.95
C LEU A 162 0.78 -5.53 -2.27
N PHE A 163 0.38 -6.72 -1.81
CA PHE A 163 -0.83 -6.91 -1.00
C PHE A 163 -0.67 -6.31 0.40
N LEU A 164 0.50 -6.50 1.02
CA LEU A 164 0.82 -5.96 2.35
C LEU A 164 1.14 -4.46 2.31
N ASN A 165 1.82 -3.97 1.27
CA ASN A 165 2.05 -2.55 1.02
C ASN A 165 1.59 -2.14 -0.40
N PRO A 166 0.33 -1.69 -0.56
CA PRO A 166 -0.21 -1.24 -1.86
C PRO A 166 0.42 0.03 -2.44
N LEU A 167 1.26 0.74 -1.67
CA LEU A 167 1.97 1.95 -2.11
C LEU A 167 3.44 1.68 -2.46
N GLU A 168 3.86 0.41 -2.51
CA GLU A 168 5.27 0.08 -2.75
C GLU A 168 5.66 0.28 -4.22
N TYR A 169 6.59 1.21 -4.46
CA TYR A 169 7.01 1.61 -5.80
C TYR A 169 7.86 0.52 -6.47
N ASP A 170 8.91 0.04 -5.81
CA ASP A 170 9.87 -0.91 -6.40
C ASP A 170 9.20 -2.23 -6.78
N THR A 171 8.28 -2.71 -5.94
CA THR A 171 7.48 -3.92 -6.20
C THR A 171 6.71 -3.83 -7.52
N LEU A 172 6.15 -2.66 -7.84
CA LEU A 172 5.45 -2.42 -9.11
C LEU A 172 6.41 -2.34 -10.30
N ILE A 173 7.61 -1.78 -10.10
CA ILE A 173 8.65 -1.76 -11.14
C ILE A 173 9.08 -3.19 -11.48
N TYR A 174 9.43 -4.03 -10.49
CA TYR A 174 9.82 -5.42 -10.77
C TYR A 174 8.70 -6.24 -11.41
N LEU A 175 7.45 -6.11 -10.94
CA LEU A 175 6.31 -6.75 -11.61
C LEU A 175 6.16 -6.28 -13.07
N SER A 176 6.40 -4.99 -13.36
CA SER A 176 6.38 -4.51 -14.74
C SER A 176 7.53 -5.07 -15.60
N LEU A 177 8.70 -5.30 -15.03
CA LEU A 177 9.85 -5.89 -15.74
C LEU A 177 9.59 -7.36 -16.07
N ILE A 178 9.01 -8.13 -15.13
CA ILE A 178 8.68 -9.54 -15.34
C ILE A 178 7.60 -9.69 -16.41
N GLU A 179 6.47 -8.99 -16.28
CA GLU A 179 5.38 -9.07 -17.26
C GLU A 179 5.83 -8.59 -18.66
N ASN A 180 6.84 -7.70 -18.74
CA ASN A 180 7.47 -7.31 -20.01
C ASN A 180 8.35 -8.43 -20.60
N LYS A 181 9.14 -9.15 -19.78
CA LYS A 181 9.94 -10.33 -20.22
C LYS A 181 9.04 -11.50 -20.64
N GLU A 182 7.83 -11.59 -20.09
CA GLU A 182 6.80 -12.58 -20.46
C GLU A 182 5.89 -12.15 -21.62
N GLY A 183 6.09 -10.95 -22.20
CA GLY A 183 5.29 -10.45 -23.33
C GLY A 183 3.91 -9.89 -22.95
N ASN A 184 3.55 -9.85 -21.67
CA ASN A 184 2.29 -9.32 -21.13
C ASN A 184 2.33 -7.77 -21.05
N LEU A 185 2.55 -7.11 -22.19
CA LEU A 185 2.80 -5.66 -22.30
C LEU A 185 1.73 -4.81 -21.60
N GLU A 186 0.44 -5.14 -21.74
CA GLU A 186 -0.67 -4.40 -21.11
C GLU A 186 -0.56 -4.34 -19.58
N LYS A 187 -0.20 -5.47 -18.94
CA LYS A 187 0.00 -5.53 -17.49
C LYS A 187 1.26 -4.80 -17.07
N SER A 188 2.35 -4.93 -17.85
CA SER A 188 3.59 -4.19 -17.60
C SER A 188 3.31 -2.68 -17.53
N ASP A 189 2.57 -2.18 -18.50
CA ASP A 189 2.17 -0.78 -18.57
C ASP A 189 1.16 -0.37 -17.48
N LEU A 190 0.25 -1.26 -17.07
CA LEU A 190 -0.62 -1.02 -15.91
C LEU A 190 0.19 -0.84 -14.61
N TYR A 191 1.19 -1.71 -14.38
CA TYR A 191 2.09 -1.59 -13.24
C TYR A 191 2.95 -0.31 -13.30
N ARG A 192 3.52 0.03 -14.46
CA ARG A 192 4.25 1.29 -14.68
C ARG A 192 3.38 2.53 -14.42
N LYS A 193 2.14 2.55 -14.92
CA LYS A 193 1.18 3.65 -14.70
C LYS A 193 0.85 3.82 -13.22
N ARG A 194 0.71 2.72 -12.47
CA ARG A 194 0.51 2.75 -11.01
C ARG A 194 1.76 3.22 -10.25
N ALA A 195 2.95 2.74 -10.62
CA ALA A 195 4.22 3.16 -10.03
C ALA A 195 4.47 4.66 -10.22
N LYS A 196 4.30 5.16 -11.46
CA LYS A 196 4.36 6.59 -11.78
C LYS A 196 3.39 7.42 -10.94
N LYS A 197 2.14 6.96 -10.75
CA LYS A 197 1.18 7.66 -9.89
C LYS A 197 1.64 7.74 -8.43
N ILE A 198 2.16 6.64 -7.87
CA ILE A 198 2.70 6.61 -6.50
C ILE A 198 3.88 7.58 -6.35
N TYR A 199 4.77 7.64 -7.34
CA TYR A 199 5.84 8.63 -7.36
C TYR A 199 5.29 10.07 -7.40
N GLU A 200 4.34 10.37 -8.29
CA GLU A 200 3.71 11.69 -8.38
C GLU A 200 2.88 12.09 -7.15
N ASP A 201 2.28 11.13 -6.44
CA ASP A 201 1.51 11.36 -5.21
C ASP A 201 2.40 11.55 -3.97
N ASN A 202 3.67 11.11 -4.00
CA ASN A 202 4.63 11.17 -2.89
C ASN A 202 5.64 12.34 -2.97
N TYR A 203 5.87 12.90 -4.17
CA TYR A 203 6.90 13.91 -4.43
C TYR A 203 6.33 15.21 -5.06
N LYS A 204 5.14 15.64 -4.63
CA LYS A 204 4.49 16.92 -4.98
C LYS A 204 3.95 17.62 -3.73
#